data_AF-A0A9D4HFU8-F1
#
_entry.id   AF-A0A9D4HFU8-F1
#
_cell.length_a   1.000
_cell.length_b   1.000
_cell.length_c   1.000
_cell.angle_alpha   90.00
_cell.angle_beta   90.00
_cell.angle_gamma   90.00
#
_symmetry.space_group_name_H-M   'P 1'
#
loop_
_entity.id
_entity.type
_entity.pdbx_description
1 polymer ?
#
loop_
_entity_poly.entity_id
_entity_poly.type
_entity_poly.pdbx_seq_one_letter_code
_entity_poly.pdbx_strand_id
1 'polypeptide(L)'
;GWNIPPRMLEILETILVNSCQSETLHEQDKELVWLSRLEIREKHPECLPLVLRSVKWSSHKDVSKMLVLLSTWPQRISVDSALELLDFNFPDRNVRKYAVDCLQQLRDDEVMLYLLQLVQALKYENYLYCPLAEFLLEKALGNQYIGQKLFWLLRSEVHIATVTVRFSLLLEIYLKMSPHHLAILCKQMEALNKINAVSQIVKNSDGKGNYKNMRDILGQKSFEEKLCELISPMSPLHKLKELSVDKCRYMDSKKRPLYLVWTNHDVEGPEVHIIYKNGDDLRQDMLTLQMLEVMDCIWQSEGLDLRLNAYGCIATGPGQGMIEVVGRAKTLAAIQKKSGAFDKCSLYDWLAENNKGQGQLDTAIEEFTLSCAGYTVATYVLGIGDRHNDNIMLKETGQLFHIDFGHFLGNFKSKLGVCRERVPVVLTTHFEYIITKGDTDRNNYKRFKDVCIRAYLALRRRGQLLIRLFMMMLTSGIPQLSRISDLDYIKKETLVLHLTEDEAARHFEKKMNESIKSMATKINWAIHSFAHN
;
A
#
# COMPACT_ATOMS: atom_id res chain seq x y z
N GLY A 1 43.55 -18.95 1.57
CA GLY A 1 42.78 -17.75 1.91
C GLY A 1 43.76 -16.64 2.20
N TRP A 2 43.46 -15.42 1.78
CA TRP A 2 44.22 -14.26 2.23
C TRP A 2 43.84 -14.01 3.69
N ASN A 3 44.81 -13.95 4.62
CA ASN A 3 44.55 -13.52 5.99
C ASN A 3 44.22 -12.03 5.95
N ILE A 4 42.93 -11.69 5.99
CA ILE A 4 42.47 -10.31 6.08
C ILE A 4 42.84 -9.79 7.47
N PRO A 5 43.57 -8.66 7.59
CA PRO A 5 43.93 -8.11 8.89
C PRO A 5 42.69 -7.81 9.75
N PRO A 6 42.73 -7.99 11.09
CA PRO A 6 41.58 -7.76 11.98
C PRO A 6 40.90 -6.40 11.79
N ARG A 7 41.70 -5.35 11.60
CA ARG A 7 41.20 -3.99 11.31
C ARG A 7 40.37 -3.89 10.02
N MET A 8 40.70 -4.68 9.00
CA MET A 8 39.92 -4.73 7.76
C MET A 8 38.62 -5.51 7.95
N LEU A 9 38.57 -6.47 8.87
CA LEU A 9 37.32 -7.16 9.25
C LEU A 9 36.38 -6.20 10.00
N GLU A 10 36.88 -5.38 10.92
CA GLU A 10 36.07 -4.35 11.59
C GLU A 10 35.48 -3.33 10.60
N ILE A 11 36.28 -2.91 9.61
CA ILE A 11 35.81 -2.03 8.52
C ILE A 11 34.76 -2.75 7.68
N LEU A 12 34.99 -4.02 7.34
CA LEU A 12 34.03 -4.82 6.59
C LEU A 12 32.70 -4.94 7.35
N GLU A 13 32.72 -5.29 8.64
CA GLU A 13 31.52 -5.34 9.49
C GLU A 13 30.77 -4.01 9.50
N THR A 14 31.51 -2.90 9.62
CA THR A 14 30.93 -1.56 9.53
C THR A 14 30.27 -1.32 8.17
N ILE A 15 30.90 -1.73 7.07
CA ILE A 15 30.32 -1.65 5.72
C ILE A 15 29.09 -2.54 5.60
N LEU A 16 29.11 -3.78 6.10
CA LEU A 16 27.97 -4.70 6.02
C LEU A 16 26.75 -4.12 6.76
N VAL A 17 26.95 -3.62 7.97
CA VAL A 17 25.91 -2.98 8.78
C VAL A 17 25.41 -1.68 8.13
N ASN A 18 26.33 -0.86 7.60
CA ASN A 18 25.99 0.44 6.99
C ASN A 18 25.55 0.34 5.53
N SER A 19 25.75 -0.78 4.84
CA SER A 19 25.29 -0.99 3.46
C SER A 19 23.76 -1.03 3.36
N CYS A 20 23.11 -1.38 4.47
CA CYS A 20 21.68 -1.18 4.67
C CYS A 20 21.31 0.33 4.72
N GLN A 21 22.25 1.24 4.91
CA GLN A 21 21.99 2.66 5.18
C GLN A 21 22.63 3.62 4.15
N SER A 22 23.64 3.22 3.39
CA SER A 22 24.31 4.07 2.40
C SER A 22 24.11 3.56 0.98
N GLU A 23 23.61 4.42 0.10
CA GLU A 23 23.45 4.10 -1.33
C GLU A 23 24.77 4.11 -2.08
N THR A 24 25.83 4.74 -1.55
CA THR A 24 27.10 4.90 -2.27
C THR A 24 28.24 4.24 -1.50
N LEU A 25 28.89 3.28 -2.14
CA LEU A 25 30.13 2.66 -1.67
C LEU A 25 31.31 3.35 -2.33
N HIS A 26 32.31 3.72 -1.55
CA HIS A 26 33.56 4.22 -2.10
C HIS A 26 34.31 3.06 -2.78
N GLU A 27 35.20 3.37 -3.74
CA GLU A 27 35.93 2.33 -4.48
C GLU A 27 36.79 1.44 -3.55
N GLN A 28 37.34 2.01 -2.48
CA GLN A 28 38.08 1.26 -1.45
C GLN A 28 37.19 0.24 -0.73
N ASP A 29 35.94 0.61 -0.41
CA ASP A 29 34.96 -0.27 0.21
C ASP A 29 34.59 -1.41 -0.76
N LYS A 30 34.39 -1.08 -2.04
CA LYS A 30 34.11 -2.09 -3.07
C LYS A 30 35.25 -3.09 -3.23
N GLU A 31 36.49 -2.63 -3.21
CA GLU A 31 37.65 -3.52 -3.30
C GLU A 31 37.74 -4.45 -2.10
N LEU A 32 37.47 -3.95 -0.88
CA LEU A 32 37.41 -4.77 0.32
C LEU A 32 36.27 -5.80 0.26
N VAL A 33 35.05 -5.38 -0.07
CA VAL A 33 33.89 -6.28 -0.24
C VAL A 33 34.20 -7.35 -1.29
N TRP A 34 34.75 -6.95 -2.44
CA TRP A 34 35.10 -7.89 -3.50
C TRP A 34 36.16 -8.89 -3.04
N LEU A 35 37.18 -8.45 -2.30
CA LEU A 35 38.21 -9.33 -1.73
C LEU A 35 37.61 -10.34 -0.75
N SER A 36 36.66 -9.90 0.08
CA SER A 36 36.01 -10.69 1.14
C SER A 36 34.77 -11.47 0.70
N ARG A 37 34.43 -11.47 -0.59
CA ARG A 37 33.20 -12.10 -1.14
C ARG A 37 32.93 -13.55 -0.72
N LEU A 38 33.99 -14.35 -0.48
CA LEU A 38 33.83 -15.74 -0.02
C LEU A 38 33.39 -15.81 1.45
N GLU A 39 33.96 -14.96 2.29
CA GLU A 39 33.59 -14.83 3.69
C GLU A 39 32.17 -14.25 3.83
N ILE A 40 31.83 -13.25 3.01
CA ILE A 40 30.48 -12.69 2.95
C ILE A 40 29.46 -13.77 2.55
N ARG A 41 29.75 -14.58 1.52
CA ARG A 41 28.86 -15.69 1.13
C ARG A 41 28.57 -16.65 2.29
N GLU A 42 29.58 -16.93 3.11
CA GLU A 42 29.49 -17.92 4.20
C GLU A 42 28.83 -17.36 5.46
N LYS A 43 29.12 -16.11 5.82
CA LYS A 43 28.66 -15.49 7.07
C LYS A 43 27.46 -14.56 6.91
N HIS A 44 27.33 -13.92 5.75
CA HIS A 44 26.37 -12.85 5.44
C HIS A 44 25.78 -12.99 4.03
N PRO A 45 25.15 -14.14 3.69
CA PRO A 45 24.61 -14.39 2.36
C PRO A 45 23.59 -13.34 1.89
N GLU A 46 22.90 -12.67 2.82
CA GLU A 46 21.99 -11.53 2.59
C GLU A 46 22.68 -10.32 1.95
N CYS A 47 24.00 -10.16 2.13
CA CYS A 47 24.77 -9.07 1.55
C CYS A 47 25.20 -9.32 0.09
N LEU A 48 24.57 -10.27 -0.62
CA LEU A 48 24.81 -10.48 -2.05
C LEU A 48 24.65 -9.21 -2.91
N PRO A 49 23.62 -8.35 -2.71
CA PRO A 49 23.51 -7.10 -3.48
C PRO A 49 24.75 -6.22 -3.34
N LEU A 50 25.32 -6.15 -2.13
CA LEU A 50 26.54 -5.40 -1.86
C LEU A 50 27.73 -5.96 -2.67
N VAL A 51 27.92 -7.28 -2.66
CA VAL A 51 28.99 -7.95 -3.43
C VAL A 51 28.84 -7.69 -4.91
N LEU A 52 27.63 -7.77 -5.45
CA LEU A 52 27.34 -7.54 -6.87
C LEU A 52 27.60 -6.10 -7.30
N ARG A 53 27.36 -5.12 -6.43
CA ARG A 53 27.70 -3.71 -6.66
C ARG A 53 29.21 -3.43 -6.62
N SER A 54 29.98 -4.32 -6.01
CA SER A 54 31.45 -4.27 -5.96
C SER A 54 32.12 -4.96 -7.15
N VAL A 55 31.38 -5.68 -8.00
CA VAL A 55 31.91 -6.33 -9.21
C VAL A 55 32.29 -5.26 -10.25
N LYS A 56 33.50 -5.37 -10.80
CA LYS A 56 33.92 -4.60 -11.98
C LYS A 56 33.31 -5.24 -13.23
N TRP A 57 32.07 -4.89 -13.57
CA TRP A 57 31.33 -5.47 -14.70
C TRP A 57 31.96 -5.25 -16.09
N SER A 58 32.91 -4.31 -16.20
CA SER A 58 33.75 -4.12 -17.39
C SER A 58 34.87 -5.17 -17.55
N SER A 59 35.13 -5.98 -16.51
CA SER A 59 36.17 -7.02 -16.47
C SER A 59 35.56 -8.40 -16.65
N HIS A 60 35.76 -9.02 -17.82
CA HIS A 60 35.27 -10.37 -18.10
C HIS A 60 35.76 -11.42 -17.07
N LYS A 61 36.96 -11.22 -16.50
CA LYS A 61 37.51 -12.09 -15.45
C LYS A 61 36.72 -12.00 -14.16
N ASP A 62 36.34 -10.79 -13.75
CA ASP A 62 35.61 -10.59 -12.50
C ASP A 62 34.14 -10.99 -12.64
N VAL A 63 33.54 -10.71 -13.81
CA VAL A 63 32.21 -11.21 -14.17
C VAL A 63 32.18 -12.74 -14.11
N SER A 64 33.14 -13.42 -14.76
CA SER A 64 33.21 -14.89 -14.73
C SER A 64 33.34 -15.44 -13.30
N LYS A 65 34.23 -14.85 -12.48
CA LYS A 65 34.35 -15.23 -11.06
C LYS A 65 33.05 -15.03 -10.29
N MET A 66 32.34 -13.92 -10.52
CA MET A 66 31.08 -13.64 -9.85
C MET A 66 30.00 -14.65 -10.25
N LEU A 67 29.88 -14.98 -11.54
CA LEU A 67 28.86 -15.93 -12.02
C LEU A 67 29.10 -17.34 -11.47
N VAL A 68 30.37 -17.78 -11.39
CA VAL A 68 30.73 -19.03 -10.72
C VAL A 68 30.36 -18.96 -9.25
N LEU A 69 30.68 -17.86 -8.56
CA LEU A 69 30.33 -17.68 -7.16
C LEU A 69 28.81 -17.71 -6.93
N LEU A 70 28.04 -17.04 -7.78
CA LEU A 70 26.58 -16.98 -7.75
C LEU A 70 25.94 -18.36 -7.90
N SER A 71 26.50 -19.23 -8.77
CA SER A 71 26.02 -20.61 -8.93
C SER A 71 26.13 -21.46 -7.67
N THR A 72 26.99 -21.04 -6.72
CA THR A 72 27.19 -21.68 -5.42
C THR A 72 26.68 -20.83 -4.25
N TRP A 73 25.99 -19.71 -4.54
CA TRP A 73 25.47 -18.85 -3.48
C TRP A 73 24.26 -19.53 -2.80
N PRO A 74 24.12 -19.44 -1.47
CA PRO A 74 23.00 -20.07 -0.77
C PRO A 74 21.64 -19.57 -1.27
N GLN A 75 20.78 -20.46 -1.77
CA GLN A 75 19.48 -20.13 -2.38
C GLN A 75 18.42 -19.49 -1.44
N ARG A 76 18.78 -19.13 -0.21
CA ARG A 76 17.87 -18.56 0.80
C ARG A 76 18.42 -17.24 1.34
N ILE A 77 18.43 -16.23 0.47
CA ILE A 77 18.57 -14.84 0.94
C ILE A 77 17.20 -14.32 1.38
N SER A 78 17.18 -13.20 2.12
CA SER A 78 15.93 -12.57 2.53
C SER A 78 15.14 -12.07 1.31
N VAL A 79 13.82 -11.93 1.48
CA VAL A 79 12.92 -11.45 0.41
C VAL A 79 13.30 -10.04 -0.02
N ASP A 80 13.65 -9.16 0.92
CA ASP A 80 14.11 -7.80 0.62
C ASP A 80 15.39 -7.79 -0.23
N SER A 81 16.36 -8.66 0.07
CA SER A 81 17.56 -8.80 -0.77
C SER A 81 17.23 -9.37 -2.15
N ALA A 82 16.33 -10.36 -2.25
CA ALA A 82 15.92 -10.90 -3.54
C ALA A 82 15.18 -9.87 -4.40
N LEU A 83 14.30 -9.06 -3.79
CA LEU A 83 13.59 -7.97 -4.47
C LEU A 83 14.55 -6.86 -4.92
N GLU A 84 15.57 -6.53 -4.13
CA GLU A 84 16.61 -5.57 -4.51
C GLU A 84 17.33 -6.00 -5.81
N LEU A 85 17.62 -7.28 -5.98
CA LEU A 85 18.27 -7.81 -7.18
C LEU A 85 17.41 -7.71 -8.46
N LEU A 86 16.15 -7.27 -8.35
CA LEU A 86 15.27 -7.01 -9.49
C LEU A 86 15.16 -5.52 -9.86
N ASP A 87 15.85 -4.64 -9.14
CA ASP A 87 15.89 -3.20 -9.44
C ASP A 87 16.84 -2.86 -10.61
N PHE A 88 16.90 -1.57 -10.98
CA PHE A 88 17.70 -1.09 -12.11
C PHE A 88 19.23 -1.23 -11.92
N ASN A 89 19.73 -1.45 -10.70
CA ASN A 89 21.16 -1.61 -10.43
C ASN A 89 21.69 -2.99 -10.88
N PHE A 90 20.80 -3.97 -11.08
CA PHE A 90 21.17 -5.35 -11.39
C PHE A 90 20.59 -5.81 -12.73
N PRO A 91 21.17 -5.39 -13.87
CA PRO A 91 20.66 -5.76 -15.20
C PRO A 91 21.11 -7.16 -15.67
N ASP A 92 22.06 -7.81 -14.98
CA ASP A 92 22.59 -9.12 -15.40
C ASP A 92 21.52 -10.23 -15.30
N ARG A 93 21.43 -11.04 -16.35
CA ARG A 93 20.40 -12.10 -16.47
C ARG A 93 20.56 -13.19 -15.42
N ASN A 94 21.78 -13.57 -15.05
CA ASN A 94 22.01 -14.63 -14.07
C ASN A 94 21.70 -14.14 -12.66
N VAL A 95 22.02 -12.89 -12.35
CA VAL A 95 21.63 -12.24 -11.09
C VAL A 95 20.10 -12.19 -10.96
N ARG A 96 19.40 -11.74 -12.01
CA ARG A 96 17.93 -11.70 -12.01
C ARG A 96 17.30 -13.08 -11.94
N LYS A 97 17.90 -14.07 -12.62
CA LYS A 97 17.47 -15.48 -12.49
C LYS A 97 17.60 -15.95 -11.04
N TYR A 98 18.75 -15.72 -10.41
CA TYR A 98 18.98 -16.11 -9.03
C TYR A 98 17.96 -15.45 -8.09
N ALA A 99 17.66 -14.16 -8.29
CA ALA A 99 16.63 -13.45 -7.53
C ALA A 99 15.25 -14.12 -7.65
N VAL A 100 14.84 -14.47 -8.87
CA VAL A 100 13.58 -15.18 -9.13
C VAL A 100 13.58 -16.58 -8.53
N ASP A 101 14.69 -17.32 -8.60
CA ASP A 101 14.82 -18.64 -8.00
C ASP A 101 14.64 -18.58 -6.45
N CYS A 102 15.08 -17.49 -5.80
CA CYS A 102 14.78 -17.23 -4.39
C CYS A 102 13.28 -16.95 -4.16
N LEU A 103 12.64 -16.17 -5.03
CA LEU A 103 11.20 -15.84 -4.93
C LEU A 103 10.28 -17.04 -5.23
N GLN A 104 10.76 -18.06 -5.97
CA GLN A 104 10.00 -19.28 -6.26
C GLN A 104 9.54 -20.00 -4.98
N GLN A 105 10.28 -19.83 -3.89
CA GLN A 105 10.00 -20.46 -2.59
C GLN A 105 8.85 -19.79 -1.83
N LEU A 106 8.41 -18.59 -2.26
CA LEU A 106 7.30 -17.88 -1.64
C LEU A 106 5.97 -18.58 -1.89
N ARG A 107 5.13 -18.57 -0.84
CA ARG A 107 3.73 -18.97 -0.96
C ARG A 107 2.96 -17.94 -1.78
N ASP A 108 1.80 -18.35 -2.28
CA ASP A 108 0.98 -17.49 -3.13
C ASP A 108 0.49 -16.22 -2.41
N ASP A 109 0.21 -16.29 -1.11
CA ASP A 109 -0.12 -15.14 -0.27
C ASP A 109 1.04 -14.13 -0.18
N GLU A 110 2.27 -14.63 -0.05
CA GLU A 110 3.48 -13.79 -0.01
C GLU A 110 3.77 -13.18 -1.39
N VAL A 111 3.57 -13.92 -2.48
CA VAL A 111 3.69 -13.38 -3.85
C VAL A 111 2.66 -12.28 -4.09
N MET A 112 1.41 -12.49 -3.67
CA MET A 112 0.35 -11.49 -3.78
C MET A 112 0.74 -10.16 -3.12
N LEU A 113 1.39 -10.23 -1.96
CA LEU A 113 1.83 -9.06 -1.20
C LEU A 113 2.83 -8.17 -1.98
N TYR A 114 3.64 -8.75 -2.86
CA TYR A 114 4.67 -8.03 -3.63
C TYR A 114 4.36 -7.94 -5.14
N LEU A 115 3.20 -8.46 -5.57
CA LEU A 115 2.86 -8.60 -6.99
C LEU A 115 2.86 -7.26 -7.72
N LEU A 116 2.44 -6.18 -7.06
CA LEU A 116 2.48 -4.82 -7.62
C LEU A 116 3.91 -4.44 -8.02
N GLN A 117 4.88 -4.61 -7.12
CA GLN A 117 6.29 -4.29 -7.37
C GLN A 117 6.92 -5.24 -8.39
N LEU A 118 6.58 -6.53 -8.37
CA LEU A 118 7.09 -7.51 -9.33
C LEU A 118 6.63 -7.17 -10.77
N VAL A 119 5.40 -6.69 -10.95
CA VAL A 119 4.93 -6.18 -12.25
C VAL A 119 5.71 -4.93 -12.68
N GLN A 120 6.04 -4.03 -11.75
CA GLN A 120 6.88 -2.87 -12.08
C GLN A 120 8.32 -3.26 -12.43
N ALA A 121 8.86 -4.30 -11.80
CA ALA A 121 10.21 -4.81 -12.08
C ALA A 121 10.35 -5.37 -13.50
N LEU A 122 9.26 -5.83 -14.13
CA LEU A 122 9.25 -6.20 -15.54
C LEU A 122 9.66 -5.04 -16.46
N LYS A 123 9.57 -3.78 -16.02
CA LYS A 123 10.01 -2.61 -16.80
C LYS A 123 11.54 -2.52 -16.91
N TYR A 124 12.26 -3.09 -15.95
CA TYR A 124 13.73 -3.14 -15.96
C TYR A 124 14.30 -4.34 -16.71
N GLU A 125 13.45 -5.28 -17.15
CA GLU A 125 13.91 -6.45 -17.90
C GLU A 125 14.40 -6.06 -19.31
N ASN A 126 15.56 -6.61 -19.70
CA ASN A 126 16.17 -6.31 -21.00
C ASN A 126 15.49 -7.06 -22.16
N TYR A 127 14.85 -8.19 -21.88
CA TYR A 127 14.24 -9.07 -22.87
C TYR A 127 12.75 -9.28 -22.60
N LEU A 128 12.01 -9.77 -23.60
CA LEU A 128 10.60 -10.13 -23.43
C LEU A 128 10.48 -11.44 -22.64
N TYR A 129 11.23 -12.47 -23.07
CA TYR A 129 11.40 -13.69 -22.31
C TYR A 129 12.47 -13.48 -21.23
N CYS A 130 12.06 -13.58 -19.97
CA CYS A 130 12.91 -13.43 -18.80
C CYS A 130 12.38 -14.29 -17.64
N PRO A 131 13.24 -14.65 -16.66
CA PRO A 131 12.82 -15.46 -15.52
C PRO A 131 11.64 -14.87 -14.75
N LEU A 132 11.60 -13.54 -14.59
CA LEU A 132 10.52 -12.86 -13.87
C LEU A 132 9.17 -12.98 -14.60
N ALA A 133 9.16 -12.86 -15.93
CA ALA A 133 7.94 -13.05 -16.73
C ALA A 133 7.42 -14.48 -16.63
N GLU A 134 8.31 -15.46 -16.70
CA GLU A 134 7.98 -16.88 -16.55
C GLU A 134 7.40 -17.17 -15.17
N PHE A 135 8.07 -16.73 -14.10
CA PHE A 135 7.60 -16.85 -12.72
C PHE A 135 6.20 -16.25 -12.51
N LEU A 136 5.96 -15.03 -12.99
CA LEU A 136 4.66 -14.37 -12.85
C LEU A 136 3.55 -15.11 -13.59
N LEU A 137 3.84 -15.63 -14.78
CA LEU A 137 2.89 -16.44 -15.55
C LEU A 137 2.63 -17.78 -14.85
N GLU A 138 3.65 -18.49 -14.38
CA GLU A 138 3.49 -19.75 -13.63
C GLU A 138 2.59 -19.56 -12.41
N LYS A 139 2.87 -18.53 -11.59
CA LYS A 139 2.06 -18.21 -10.39
C LYS A 139 0.63 -17.83 -10.77
N ALA A 140 0.44 -17.02 -11.80
CA ALA A 140 -0.89 -16.61 -12.27
C ALA A 140 -1.72 -17.77 -12.84
N LEU A 141 -1.08 -18.72 -13.53
CA LEU A 141 -1.74 -19.90 -14.09
C LEU A 141 -2.05 -20.95 -13.02
N GLY A 142 -1.20 -21.04 -11.99
CA GLY A 142 -1.43 -21.92 -10.83
C GLY A 142 -2.51 -21.41 -9.87
N ASN A 143 -2.77 -20.09 -9.85
CA ASN A 143 -3.70 -19.48 -8.91
C ASN A 143 -4.51 -18.33 -9.55
N GLN A 144 -5.82 -18.54 -9.67
CA GLN A 144 -6.73 -17.58 -10.32
C GLN A 144 -6.76 -16.20 -9.64
N TYR A 145 -6.50 -16.11 -8.32
CA TYR A 145 -6.43 -14.83 -7.60
C TYR A 145 -5.23 -14.02 -8.05
N ILE A 146 -4.06 -14.65 -8.10
CA ILE A 146 -2.84 -14.05 -8.66
C ILE A 146 -3.08 -13.66 -10.11
N GLY A 147 -3.67 -14.56 -10.89
CA GLY A 147 -3.93 -14.31 -12.31
C GLY A 147 -4.88 -13.14 -12.56
N GLN A 148 -5.93 -12.97 -11.76
CA GLN A 148 -6.82 -11.81 -11.87
C GLN A 148 -6.10 -10.51 -11.51
N LYS A 149 -5.32 -10.49 -10.41
CA LYS A 149 -4.57 -9.31 -10.01
C LYS A 149 -3.49 -8.96 -11.04
N LEU A 150 -2.75 -9.95 -11.54
CA LEU A 150 -1.76 -9.77 -12.61
C LEU A 150 -2.40 -9.19 -13.87
N PHE A 151 -3.55 -9.73 -14.29
CA PHE A 151 -4.29 -9.19 -15.44
C PHE A 151 -4.59 -7.70 -15.27
N TRP A 152 -5.16 -7.29 -14.14
CA TRP A 152 -5.53 -5.89 -13.92
C TRP A 152 -4.32 -4.97 -13.78
N LEU A 153 -3.25 -5.42 -13.13
CA LEU A 153 -1.99 -4.66 -13.04
C LEU A 153 -1.40 -4.39 -14.43
N LEU A 154 -1.26 -5.42 -15.27
CA LEU A 154 -0.77 -5.26 -16.64
C LEU A 154 -1.73 -4.44 -17.52
N ARG A 155 -3.04 -4.74 -17.46
CA ARG A 155 -4.08 -4.10 -18.27
C ARG A 155 -4.22 -2.62 -17.97
N SER A 156 -4.00 -2.22 -16.73
CA SER A 156 -4.07 -0.81 -16.30
C SER A 156 -3.01 0.04 -16.99
N GLU A 157 -1.86 -0.54 -17.36
CA GLU A 157 -0.68 0.15 -17.90
C GLU A 157 -0.38 -0.16 -19.37
N VAL A 158 -1.13 -1.07 -20.01
CA VAL A 158 -0.90 -1.46 -21.43
C VAL A 158 -0.96 -0.30 -22.42
N HIS A 159 -1.58 0.81 -22.04
CA HIS A 159 -1.65 2.05 -22.82
C HIS A 159 -0.33 2.83 -22.86
N ILE A 160 0.62 2.51 -21.99
CA ILE A 160 1.93 3.17 -21.91
C ILE A 160 2.84 2.60 -23.00
N ALA A 161 3.30 3.47 -23.89
CA ALA A 161 4.05 3.09 -25.10
C ALA A 161 5.32 2.25 -24.82
N THR A 162 6.02 2.52 -23.72
CA THR A 162 7.28 1.83 -23.38
C THR A 162 7.09 0.37 -22.93
N VAL A 163 5.89 -0.01 -22.49
CA VAL A 163 5.60 -1.36 -21.95
C VAL A 163 4.52 -2.09 -22.72
N THR A 164 3.82 -1.42 -23.63
CA THR A 164 2.63 -1.94 -24.34
C THR A 164 2.89 -3.30 -24.98
N VAL A 165 4.02 -3.49 -25.67
CA VAL A 165 4.37 -4.77 -26.32
C VAL A 165 4.56 -5.88 -25.28
N ARG A 166 5.39 -5.63 -24.25
CA ARG A 166 5.67 -6.61 -23.19
C ARG A 166 4.40 -7.02 -22.46
N PHE A 167 3.62 -6.04 -21.98
CA PHE A 167 2.42 -6.31 -21.19
C PHE A 167 1.33 -6.96 -22.05
N SER A 168 1.19 -6.59 -23.32
CA SER A 168 0.24 -7.24 -24.23
C SER A 168 0.58 -8.71 -24.48
N LEU A 169 1.85 -9.04 -24.68
CA LEU A 169 2.28 -10.44 -24.87
C LEU A 169 2.03 -11.29 -23.61
N LEU A 170 2.34 -10.77 -22.43
CA LEU A 170 2.06 -11.47 -21.17
C LEU A 170 0.55 -11.69 -20.96
N LEU A 171 -0.25 -10.66 -21.22
CA LEU A 171 -1.71 -10.77 -21.19
C LEU A 171 -2.20 -11.82 -22.20
N GLU A 172 -1.70 -11.81 -23.44
CA GLU A 172 -2.09 -12.77 -24.47
C GLU A 172 -1.77 -14.21 -24.06
N ILE A 173 -0.55 -14.47 -23.56
CA ILE A 173 -0.14 -15.80 -23.08
C ILE A 173 -1.07 -16.27 -21.97
N TYR A 174 -1.26 -15.44 -20.94
CA TYR A 174 -2.11 -15.77 -19.80
C TYR A 174 -3.55 -16.08 -20.22
N LEU A 175 -4.14 -15.23 -21.06
CA LEU A 175 -5.52 -15.39 -21.53
C LEU A 175 -5.70 -16.62 -22.42
N LYS A 176 -4.73 -16.93 -23.29
CA LYS A 176 -4.76 -18.15 -24.13
C LYS A 176 -4.66 -19.42 -23.28
N MET A 177 -3.88 -19.39 -22.21
CA MET A 177 -3.69 -20.52 -21.30
C MET A 177 -4.81 -20.65 -20.26
N SER A 178 -5.66 -19.63 -20.09
CA SER A 178 -6.76 -19.59 -19.12
C SER A 178 -8.12 -19.29 -19.75
N PRO A 179 -8.64 -20.13 -20.67
CA PRO A 179 -9.87 -19.82 -21.44
C PRO A 179 -11.12 -19.63 -20.57
N HIS A 180 -11.24 -20.37 -19.45
CA HIS A 180 -12.35 -20.16 -18.49
C HIS A 180 -12.27 -18.78 -17.82
N HIS A 181 -11.07 -18.36 -17.43
CA HIS A 181 -10.88 -17.05 -16.81
C HIS A 181 -11.00 -15.91 -17.83
N LEU A 182 -10.59 -16.12 -19.08
CA LEU A 182 -10.81 -15.18 -20.18
C LEU A 182 -12.30 -14.78 -20.28
N ALA A 183 -13.23 -15.74 -20.22
CA ALA A 183 -14.66 -15.44 -20.27
C ALA A 183 -15.11 -14.52 -19.11
N ILE A 184 -14.60 -14.76 -17.90
CA ILE A 184 -14.87 -13.92 -16.72
C ILE A 184 -14.30 -12.51 -16.92
N LEU A 185 -13.04 -12.40 -17.36
CA LEU A 185 -12.35 -11.12 -17.57
C LEU A 185 -12.99 -10.31 -18.70
N CYS A 186 -13.46 -10.96 -19.77
CA CYS A 186 -14.25 -10.32 -20.82
C CYS A 186 -15.54 -9.72 -20.25
N LYS A 187 -16.28 -10.47 -19.42
CA LYS A 187 -17.49 -9.97 -18.76
C LYS A 187 -17.19 -8.77 -17.85
N GLN A 188 -16.09 -8.83 -17.08
CA GLN A 188 -15.61 -7.70 -16.28
C GLN A 188 -15.32 -6.45 -17.12
N MET A 189 -14.67 -6.62 -18.28
CA MET A 189 -14.35 -5.53 -19.18
C MET A 189 -15.61 -4.88 -19.79
N GLU A 190 -16.58 -5.70 -20.20
CA GLU A 190 -17.87 -5.22 -20.72
C GLU A 190 -18.62 -4.39 -19.67
N ALA A 191 -18.68 -4.88 -18.42
CA ALA A 191 -19.27 -4.18 -17.29
C ALA A 191 -18.57 -2.84 -17.01
N LEU A 192 -17.23 -2.84 -16.98
CA LEU A 192 -16.44 -1.61 -16.79
C LEU A 192 -16.66 -0.59 -17.90
N ASN A 193 -16.79 -1.03 -19.15
CA ASN A 193 -17.11 -0.14 -20.27
C ASN A 193 -18.48 0.53 -20.09
N LYS A 194 -19.48 -0.23 -19.64
CA LYS A 194 -20.82 0.30 -19.31
C LYS A 194 -20.75 1.30 -18.15
N ILE A 195 -20.10 0.94 -17.05
CA ILE A 195 -19.91 1.81 -15.88
C ILE A 195 -19.20 3.11 -16.28
N ASN A 196 -18.15 3.02 -17.10
CA ASN A 196 -17.41 4.18 -17.59
C ASN A 196 -18.29 5.10 -18.45
N ALA A 197 -19.12 4.55 -19.35
CA ALA A 197 -20.05 5.32 -20.16
C ALA A 197 -21.01 6.14 -19.29
N VAL A 198 -21.59 5.51 -18.24
CA VAL A 198 -22.44 6.22 -17.27
C VAL A 198 -21.66 7.31 -16.54
N SER A 199 -20.43 7.03 -16.13
CA SER A 199 -19.58 8.01 -15.45
C SER A 199 -19.31 9.25 -16.31
N GLN A 200 -19.06 9.08 -17.62
CA GLN A 200 -18.87 10.22 -18.53
C GLN A 200 -20.15 11.04 -18.70
N ILE A 201 -21.31 10.39 -18.79
CA ILE A 201 -22.62 11.08 -18.87
C ILE A 201 -22.87 11.89 -17.59
N VAL A 202 -22.61 11.30 -16.41
CA VAL A 202 -22.79 11.95 -15.11
C VAL A 202 -21.83 13.13 -14.91
N LYS A 203 -20.63 13.11 -15.50
CA LYS A 203 -19.71 14.26 -15.46
C LYS A 203 -20.20 15.44 -16.28
N ASN A 204 -20.92 15.16 -17.36
CA ASN A 204 -21.42 16.18 -18.30
C ASN A 204 -22.82 16.69 -17.94
N SER A 205 -23.48 16.13 -16.93
CA SER A 205 -24.83 16.56 -16.52
C SER A 205 -24.79 17.78 -15.59
N ASP A 206 -25.76 18.68 -15.76
CA ASP A 206 -25.99 19.77 -14.81
C ASP A 206 -27.02 19.33 -13.76
N GLY A 207 -26.66 19.42 -12.48
CA GLY A 207 -27.56 19.09 -11.36
C GLY A 207 -26.88 18.30 -10.25
N LYS A 208 -26.85 18.87 -9.04
CA LYS A 208 -26.49 18.14 -7.81
C LYS A 208 -27.69 17.29 -7.38
N GLY A 209 -27.45 16.05 -6.95
CA GLY A 209 -28.49 15.18 -6.38
C GLY A 209 -29.58 14.67 -7.34
N ASN A 210 -29.51 14.91 -8.66
CA ASN A 210 -30.46 14.35 -9.61
C ASN A 210 -29.93 13.05 -10.23
N TYR A 211 -30.27 11.94 -9.59
CA TYR A 211 -29.82 10.61 -10.02
C TYR A 211 -30.72 9.96 -11.07
N LYS A 212 -31.86 10.59 -11.43
CA LYS A 212 -32.88 9.95 -12.28
C LYS A 212 -32.30 9.48 -13.62
N ASN A 213 -31.61 10.36 -14.33
CA ASN A 213 -31.00 10.03 -15.62
C ASN A 213 -30.00 8.86 -15.51
N MET A 214 -29.11 8.90 -14.50
CA MET A 214 -28.17 7.80 -14.24
C MET A 214 -28.89 6.48 -13.97
N ARG A 215 -29.93 6.49 -13.14
CA ARG A 215 -30.70 5.30 -12.77
C ARG A 215 -31.50 4.76 -13.94
N ASP A 216 -32.11 5.64 -14.74
CA ASP A 216 -32.83 5.26 -15.96
C ASP A 216 -31.89 4.57 -16.96
N ILE A 217 -30.65 5.04 -17.12
CA ILE A 217 -29.64 4.39 -17.96
C ILE A 217 -29.21 3.04 -17.39
N LEU A 218 -28.90 2.98 -16.10
CA LEU A 218 -28.48 1.74 -15.44
C LEU A 218 -29.57 0.66 -15.46
N GLY A 219 -30.84 1.06 -15.42
CA GLY A 219 -32.01 0.17 -15.52
C GLY A 219 -32.37 -0.26 -16.94
N GLN A 220 -31.63 0.17 -17.97
CA GLN A 220 -31.83 -0.35 -19.32
C GLN A 220 -31.37 -1.80 -19.40
N LYS A 221 -32.13 -2.66 -20.10
CA LYS A 221 -31.81 -4.08 -20.30
C LYS A 221 -30.37 -4.32 -20.79
N SER A 222 -29.86 -3.44 -21.66
CA SER A 222 -28.49 -3.55 -22.19
C SER A 222 -27.37 -3.30 -21.15
N PHE A 223 -27.69 -2.65 -20.03
CA PHE A 223 -26.80 -2.45 -18.89
C PHE A 223 -26.99 -3.57 -17.87
N GLU A 224 -28.25 -3.89 -17.54
CA GLU A 224 -28.61 -4.98 -16.62
C GLU A 224 -27.92 -6.29 -16.98
N GLU A 225 -28.03 -6.74 -18.24
CA GLU A 225 -27.41 -7.99 -18.74
C GLU A 225 -25.88 -8.02 -18.59
N LYS A 226 -25.24 -6.85 -18.58
CA LYS A 226 -23.77 -6.73 -18.49
C LYS A 226 -23.27 -6.50 -17.06
N LEU A 227 -24.14 -6.01 -16.17
CA LEU A 227 -23.81 -5.68 -14.78
C LEU A 227 -24.31 -6.74 -13.77
N CYS A 228 -25.00 -7.78 -14.23
CA CYS A 228 -25.45 -8.90 -13.40
C CYS A 228 -24.49 -10.11 -13.44
N GLU A 229 -24.55 -10.94 -12.41
CA GLU A 229 -23.82 -12.22 -12.27
C GLU A 229 -22.32 -12.09 -12.57
N LEU A 230 -21.67 -11.09 -11.98
CA LEU A 230 -20.30 -10.67 -12.28
C LEU A 230 -19.36 -10.96 -11.12
N ILE A 231 -18.18 -11.47 -11.43
CA ILE A 231 -17.07 -11.53 -10.47
C ILE A 231 -16.40 -10.15 -10.42
N SER A 232 -16.28 -9.54 -9.25
CA SER A 232 -15.70 -8.20 -9.08
C SER A 232 -14.25 -8.13 -9.59
N PRO A 233 -13.85 -7.08 -10.32
CA PRO A 233 -12.47 -6.85 -10.72
C PRO A 233 -11.50 -6.74 -9.53
N MET A 234 -11.96 -6.28 -8.37
CA MET A 234 -11.12 -6.08 -7.18
C MET A 234 -10.71 -7.40 -6.52
N SER A 235 -11.60 -8.38 -6.48
CA SER A 235 -11.35 -9.68 -5.86
C SER A 235 -12.32 -10.72 -6.41
N PRO A 236 -11.85 -11.92 -6.77
CA PRO A 236 -12.73 -12.99 -7.23
C PRO A 236 -13.66 -13.55 -6.14
N LEU A 237 -13.45 -13.17 -4.87
CA LEU A 237 -14.34 -13.52 -3.75
C LEU A 237 -15.68 -12.76 -3.81
N HIS A 238 -15.69 -11.57 -4.41
CA HIS A 238 -16.88 -10.75 -4.46
C HIS A 238 -17.68 -11.05 -5.73
N LYS A 239 -18.73 -11.87 -5.59
CA LYS A 239 -19.69 -12.20 -6.66
C LYS A 239 -20.88 -11.26 -6.59
N LEU A 240 -20.99 -10.41 -7.61
CA LEU A 240 -22.02 -9.38 -7.76
C LEU A 240 -23.21 -9.99 -8.50
N LYS A 241 -24.37 -10.10 -7.83
CA LYS A 241 -25.54 -10.77 -8.40
C LYS A 241 -26.37 -9.83 -9.27
N GLU A 242 -27.04 -8.85 -8.67
CA GLU A 242 -27.89 -7.89 -9.37
C GLU A 242 -27.58 -6.47 -8.89
N LEU A 243 -27.59 -5.49 -9.81
CA LEU A 243 -27.35 -4.09 -9.46
C LEU A 243 -28.61 -3.47 -8.85
N SER A 244 -28.53 -2.99 -7.61
CA SER A 244 -29.60 -2.27 -6.94
C SER A 244 -29.65 -0.81 -7.41
N VAL A 245 -30.23 -0.59 -8.60
CA VAL A 245 -30.26 0.71 -9.29
C VAL A 245 -30.84 1.84 -8.42
N ASP A 246 -31.82 1.53 -7.58
CA ASP A 246 -32.47 2.47 -6.66
C ASP A 246 -31.51 2.99 -5.56
N LYS A 247 -30.48 2.22 -5.21
CA LYS A 247 -29.44 2.58 -4.23
C LYS A 247 -28.22 3.24 -4.88
N CYS A 248 -28.06 3.12 -6.19
CA CYS A 248 -26.97 3.75 -6.94
C CYS A 248 -27.08 5.29 -6.94
N ARG A 249 -25.94 5.96 -6.80
CA ARG A 249 -25.82 7.43 -6.80
C ARG A 249 -24.44 7.85 -7.31
N TYR A 250 -24.22 9.14 -7.51
CA TYR A 250 -22.87 9.71 -7.64
C TYR A 250 -22.58 10.64 -6.46
N MET A 251 -21.31 10.73 -6.06
CA MET A 251 -20.90 11.59 -4.95
C MET A 251 -20.76 13.05 -5.42
N ASP A 252 -21.06 14.01 -4.54
CA ASP A 252 -21.02 15.45 -4.82
C ASP A 252 -19.59 16.04 -4.81
N SER A 253 -18.62 15.29 -5.34
CA SER A 253 -17.24 15.75 -5.50
C SER A 253 -16.99 16.27 -6.92
N LYS A 254 -15.88 16.99 -7.12
CA LYS A 254 -15.48 17.54 -8.43
C LYS A 254 -15.45 16.48 -9.54
N LYS A 255 -15.13 15.23 -9.21
CA LYS A 255 -14.95 14.13 -10.17
C LYS A 255 -16.18 13.24 -10.30
N ARG A 256 -17.21 13.46 -9.47
CA ARG A 256 -18.49 12.73 -9.44
C ARG A 256 -18.33 11.21 -9.54
N PRO A 257 -17.57 10.58 -8.62
CA PRO A 257 -17.41 9.14 -8.63
C PRO A 257 -18.77 8.46 -8.40
N LEU A 258 -18.97 7.31 -9.06
CA LEU A 258 -20.21 6.54 -8.95
C LEU A 258 -20.15 5.68 -7.70
N TYR A 259 -21.24 5.64 -6.96
CA TYR A 259 -21.48 4.74 -5.84
C TYR A 259 -22.48 3.69 -6.31
N LEU A 260 -22.00 2.47 -6.49
CA LEU A 260 -22.74 1.35 -7.08
C LEU A 260 -22.96 0.28 -6.01
N VAL A 261 -24.16 -0.30 -6.00
CA VAL A 261 -24.58 -1.29 -5.01
C VAL A 261 -25.09 -2.52 -5.73
N TRP A 262 -24.56 -3.69 -5.38
CA TRP A 262 -25.04 -4.97 -5.86
C TRP A 262 -25.58 -5.81 -4.70
N THR A 263 -26.60 -6.61 -5.00
CA THR A 263 -26.94 -7.74 -4.15
C THR A 263 -25.82 -8.78 -4.21
N ASN A 264 -25.63 -9.47 -3.08
CA ASN A 264 -24.62 -10.50 -2.98
C ASN A 264 -25.14 -11.80 -3.61
N HIS A 265 -24.25 -12.55 -4.26
CA HIS A 265 -24.58 -13.89 -4.72
C HIS A 265 -24.77 -14.85 -3.54
N ASP A 266 -24.07 -14.63 -2.43
CA ASP A 266 -24.38 -15.28 -1.16
C ASP A 266 -25.64 -14.64 -0.58
N VAL A 267 -26.71 -15.43 -0.43
CA VAL A 267 -28.03 -14.96 0.01
C VAL A 267 -28.00 -14.42 1.43
N GLU A 268 -27.10 -14.94 2.27
CA GLU A 268 -26.92 -14.47 3.66
C GLU A 268 -25.85 -13.37 3.75
N GLY A 269 -25.14 -13.10 2.65
CA GLY A 269 -24.08 -12.11 2.58
C GLY A 269 -24.61 -10.67 2.50
N PRO A 270 -23.90 -9.69 3.06
CA PRO A 270 -24.27 -8.29 2.92
C PRO A 270 -24.13 -7.83 1.46
N GLU A 271 -24.89 -6.80 1.09
CA GLU A 271 -24.75 -6.11 -0.20
C GLU A 271 -23.29 -5.70 -0.45
N VAL A 272 -22.89 -5.69 -1.73
CA VAL A 272 -21.54 -5.29 -2.14
C VAL A 272 -21.58 -3.88 -2.69
N HIS A 273 -20.85 -2.98 -2.04
CA HIS A 273 -20.82 -1.56 -2.35
C HIS A 273 -19.46 -1.20 -2.96
N ILE A 274 -19.46 -0.54 -4.11
CA ILE A 274 -18.25 -0.18 -4.85
C ILE A 274 -18.33 1.28 -5.28
N ILE A 275 -17.22 2.00 -5.08
CA ILE A 275 -17.01 3.31 -5.68
C ILE A 275 -16.23 3.13 -6.98
N TYR A 276 -16.80 3.60 -8.10
CA TYR A 276 -16.08 3.73 -9.36
C TYR A 276 -15.61 5.17 -9.54
N LYS A 277 -14.28 5.35 -9.60
CA LYS A 277 -13.66 6.64 -9.91
C LYS A 277 -13.21 6.68 -11.36
N ASN A 278 -13.41 7.83 -11.99
CA ASN A 278 -12.92 8.12 -13.32
C ASN A 278 -12.44 9.58 -13.31
N GLY A 279 -11.23 9.82 -13.82
CA GLY A 279 -10.53 11.10 -13.79
C GLY A 279 -9.57 11.28 -12.60
N ASP A 280 -9.33 10.23 -11.80
CA ASP A 280 -8.38 10.21 -10.67
C ASP A 280 -7.45 8.99 -10.81
N ASP A 281 -6.16 9.17 -10.54
CA ASP A 281 -5.17 8.09 -10.60
C ASP A 281 -5.15 7.27 -9.30
N LEU A 282 -5.76 6.08 -9.33
CA LEU A 282 -5.85 5.20 -8.16
C LEU A 282 -4.57 4.43 -7.85
N ARG A 283 -3.50 4.56 -8.64
CA ARG A 283 -2.26 3.82 -8.39
C ARG A 283 -1.60 4.23 -7.06
N GLN A 284 -1.85 5.46 -6.62
CA GLN A 284 -1.37 5.97 -5.32
C GLN A 284 -2.11 5.30 -4.16
N ASP A 285 -3.44 5.22 -4.24
CA ASP A 285 -4.25 4.49 -3.28
C ASP A 285 -3.88 3.01 -3.25
N MET A 286 -3.74 2.37 -4.42
CA MET A 286 -3.31 0.97 -4.51
C MET A 286 -1.96 0.72 -3.84
N LEU A 287 -0.96 1.54 -4.11
CA LEU A 287 0.36 1.41 -3.49
C LEU A 287 0.26 1.60 -1.98
N THR A 288 -0.47 2.62 -1.52
CA THR A 288 -0.60 2.89 -0.09
C THR A 288 -1.30 1.75 0.64
N LEU A 289 -2.40 1.23 0.09
CA LEU A 289 -3.14 0.10 0.64
C LEU A 289 -2.30 -1.18 0.68
N GLN A 290 -1.55 -1.46 -0.39
CA GLN A 290 -0.63 -2.60 -0.41
C GLN A 290 0.51 -2.43 0.61
N MET A 291 1.03 -1.21 0.81
CA MET A 291 1.99 -0.95 1.88
C MET A 291 1.38 -1.13 3.28
N LEU A 292 0.10 -0.81 3.48
CA LEU A 292 -0.61 -1.12 4.73
C LEU A 292 -0.73 -2.62 4.97
N GLU A 293 -1.00 -3.42 3.94
CA GLU A 293 -0.99 -4.90 4.02
C GLU A 293 0.40 -5.43 4.41
N VAL A 294 1.47 -4.87 3.83
CA VAL A 294 2.86 -5.22 4.19
C VAL A 294 3.16 -4.88 5.64
N MET A 295 2.76 -3.70 6.10
CA MET A 295 2.93 -3.26 7.49
C MET A 295 2.17 -4.18 8.45
N ASP A 296 0.93 -4.56 8.10
CA ASP A 296 0.12 -5.48 8.90
C ASP A 296 0.80 -6.86 9.01
N CYS A 297 1.33 -7.40 7.90
CA CYS A 297 2.10 -8.65 7.93
C CYS A 297 3.35 -8.56 8.84
N ILE A 298 4.07 -7.44 8.79
CA ILE A 298 5.23 -7.21 9.67
C ILE A 298 4.80 -7.20 11.14
N TRP A 299 3.72 -6.50 11.47
CA TRP A 299 3.21 -6.44 12.85
C TRP A 299 2.70 -7.79 13.33
N GLN A 300 1.95 -8.53 12.52
CA GLN A 300 1.49 -9.86 12.87
C GLN A 300 2.68 -10.81 13.14
N SER A 301 3.78 -10.70 12.38
CA SER A 301 5.00 -11.49 12.63
C SER A 301 5.68 -11.19 13.97
N GLU A 302 5.40 -10.02 14.56
CA GLU A 302 5.88 -9.58 15.88
C GLU A 302 4.80 -9.75 16.98
N GLY A 303 3.72 -10.47 16.68
CA GLY A 303 2.61 -10.71 17.60
C GLY A 303 1.73 -9.48 17.86
N LEU A 304 1.68 -8.54 16.92
CA LEU A 304 0.87 -7.32 16.98
C LEU A 304 -0.24 -7.38 15.92
N ASP A 305 -1.48 -7.67 16.35
CA ASP A 305 -2.67 -7.48 15.51
C ASP A 305 -3.23 -6.08 15.78
N LEU A 306 -2.93 -5.14 14.88
CA LEU A 306 -3.36 -3.75 14.98
C LEU A 306 -4.69 -3.48 14.29
N ARG A 307 -5.44 -4.51 13.88
CA ARG A 307 -6.79 -4.35 13.33
C ARG A 307 -6.82 -3.36 12.14
N LEU A 308 -5.83 -3.39 11.24
CA LEU A 308 -5.87 -2.54 10.05
C LEU A 308 -7.01 -2.94 9.11
N ASN A 309 -7.47 -1.97 8.31
CA ASN A 309 -8.44 -2.20 7.25
C ASN A 309 -7.91 -1.67 5.92
N ALA A 310 -7.09 -2.49 5.25
CA ALA A 310 -6.66 -2.24 3.89
C ALA A 310 -7.76 -2.69 2.92
N TYR A 311 -8.75 -1.83 2.68
CA TYR A 311 -9.86 -2.10 1.78
C TYR A 311 -9.39 -2.24 0.32
N GLY A 312 -10.17 -2.96 -0.50
CA GLY A 312 -9.84 -3.20 -1.90
C GLY A 312 -9.77 -1.93 -2.75
N CYS A 313 -8.71 -1.81 -3.54
CA CYS A 313 -8.55 -0.78 -4.57
C CYS A 313 -7.87 -1.36 -5.80
N ILE A 314 -8.40 -1.07 -6.99
CA ILE A 314 -7.82 -1.51 -8.25
C ILE A 314 -7.97 -0.43 -9.33
N ALA A 315 -6.86 -0.06 -9.96
CA ALA A 315 -6.84 0.71 -11.20
C ALA A 315 -7.21 -0.23 -12.36
N THR A 316 -8.21 0.16 -13.13
CA THR A 316 -8.69 -0.63 -14.29
C THR A 316 -8.28 -0.02 -15.62
N GLY A 317 -7.66 1.17 -15.59
CA GLY A 317 -7.10 1.85 -16.75
C GLY A 317 -6.58 3.25 -16.40
N PRO A 318 -6.24 4.07 -17.42
CA PRO A 318 -5.71 5.42 -17.21
C PRO A 318 -6.72 6.29 -16.45
N GLY A 319 -6.36 6.70 -15.22
CA GLY A 319 -7.19 7.58 -14.40
C GLY A 319 -8.56 7.00 -14.03
N GLN A 320 -8.73 5.68 -14.01
CA GLN A 320 -9.99 5.04 -13.66
C GLN A 320 -9.79 3.76 -12.85
N GLY A 321 -10.76 3.45 -12.00
CA GLY A 321 -10.76 2.21 -11.24
C GLY A 321 -11.84 2.13 -10.18
N MET A 322 -11.71 1.12 -9.32
CA MET A 322 -12.71 0.75 -8.32
C MET A 322 -12.11 0.74 -6.92
N ILE A 323 -12.93 1.16 -5.96
CA ILE A 323 -12.62 1.19 -4.53
C ILE A 323 -13.76 0.46 -3.80
N GLU A 324 -13.40 -0.45 -2.91
CA GLU A 324 -14.31 -1.13 -2.01
C GLU A 324 -14.90 -0.14 -1.01
N VAL A 325 -16.21 -0.23 -0.77
CA VAL A 325 -16.85 0.52 0.30
C VAL A 325 -16.96 -0.36 1.54
N VAL A 326 -16.25 0.03 2.59
CA VAL A 326 -16.32 -0.64 3.89
C VAL A 326 -17.69 -0.40 4.52
N GLY A 327 -18.42 -1.50 4.77
CA GLY A 327 -19.76 -1.47 5.35
C GLY A 327 -19.77 -1.00 6.81
N ARG A 328 -20.92 -0.48 7.26
CA ARG A 328 -21.17 -0.01 8.65
C ARG A 328 -20.10 0.96 9.16
N ALA A 329 -19.65 1.86 8.29
CA ALA A 329 -18.66 2.88 8.59
C ALA A 329 -19.19 4.28 8.25
N LYS A 330 -18.74 5.28 9.00
CA LYS A 330 -19.00 6.70 8.74
C LYS A 330 -17.71 7.50 8.83
N THR A 331 -17.61 8.57 8.04
CA THR A 331 -16.54 9.55 8.23
C THR A 331 -16.71 10.22 9.60
N LEU A 332 -15.60 10.61 10.23
CA LEU A 332 -15.65 11.33 11.51
C LEU A 332 -16.48 12.62 11.37
N ALA A 333 -16.35 13.32 10.25
CA ALA A 333 -17.15 14.51 9.94
C ALA A 333 -18.67 14.21 9.94
N ALA A 334 -19.08 13.08 9.36
CA ALA A 334 -20.50 12.68 9.35
C ALA A 334 -21.04 12.34 10.74
N ILE A 335 -20.21 11.76 11.62
CA ILE A 335 -20.56 11.48 13.02
C ILE A 335 -20.70 12.81 13.79
N GLN A 336 -19.71 13.68 13.66
CA GLN A 336 -19.63 14.96 14.36
C GLN A 336 -20.66 15.99 13.88
N LYS A 337 -21.27 15.81 12.70
CA LYS A 337 -22.30 16.73 12.18
C LYS A 337 -23.50 16.89 13.13
N LYS A 338 -23.81 15.88 13.95
CA LYS A 338 -24.92 15.91 14.91
C LYS A 338 -24.61 16.71 16.18
N SER A 339 -23.41 16.54 16.75
CA SER A 339 -23.04 17.09 18.07
C SER A 339 -22.06 18.27 17.98
N GLY A 340 -21.51 18.53 16.79
CA GLY A 340 -20.48 19.54 16.52
C GLY A 340 -19.05 19.01 16.64
N ALA A 341 -18.15 19.45 15.77
CA ALA A 341 -16.76 19.00 15.73
C ALA A 341 -15.92 19.36 16.98
N PHE A 342 -16.41 20.27 17.83
CA PHE A 342 -15.75 20.65 19.08
C PHE A 342 -16.19 19.81 20.29
N ASP A 343 -17.26 19.03 20.15
CA ASP A 343 -17.71 18.14 21.21
C ASP A 343 -16.78 16.93 21.31
N LYS A 344 -15.94 16.93 22.36
CA LYS A 344 -14.96 15.87 22.61
C LYS A 344 -15.60 14.49 22.77
N CYS A 345 -16.87 14.42 23.20
CA CYS A 345 -17.59 13.17 23.48
C CYS A 345 -18.22 12.54 22.24
N SER A 346 -18.51 13.34 21.20
CA SER A 346 -19.25 12.93 19.99
C SER A 346 -18.90 11.57 19.39
N LEU A 347 -17.61 11.24 19.26
CA LEU A 347 -17.18 9.95 18.70
C LEU A 347 -17.37 8.78 19.68
N TYR A 348 -17.16 9.02 20.97
CA TYR A 348 -17.38 8.03 22.03
C TYR A 348 -18.87 7.73 22.17
N ASP A 349 -19.71 8.76 22.18
CA ASP A 349 -21.17 8.62 22.29
C ASP A 349 -21.71 7.83 21.10
N TRP A 350 -21.22 8.10 19.89
CA TRP A 350 -21.58 7.32 18.71
C TRP A 350 -21.17 5.84 18.84
N LEU A 351 -20.00 5.52 19.40
CA LEU A 351 -19.63 4.12 19.66
C LEU A 351 -20.54 3.48 20.71
N ALA A 352 -20.87 4.20 21.78
CA ALA A 352 -21.77 3.74 22.84
C ALA A 352 -23.20 3.49 22.34
N GLU A 353 -23.70 4.32 21.42
CA GLU A 353 -25.00 4.14 20.77
C GLU A 353 -25.08 2.85 19.94
N ASN A 354 -23.98 2.47 19.28
CA ASN A 354 -23.91 1.30 18.39
C ASN A 354 -23.49 0.01 19.11
N ASN A 355 -22.91 0.10 20.31
CA ASN A 355 -22.41 -1.05 21.07
C ASN A 355 -23.09 -1.09 22.45
N LYS A 356 -24.24 -1.76 22.52
CA LYS A 356 -25.10 -1.75 23.71
C LYS A 356 -24.56 -2.67 24.80
N GLY A 357 -24.20 -2.07 25.93
CA GLY A 357 -23.70 -2.78 27.10
C GLY A 357 -22.18 -2.69 27.23
N GLN A 358 -21.71 -2.67 28.48
CA GLN A 358 -20.33 -2.32 28.81
C GLN A 358 -19.30 -3.21 28.08
N GLY A 359 -19.54 -4.53 28.00
CA GLY A 359 -18.61 -5.45 27.33
C GLY A 359 -18.50 -5.24 25.81
N GLN A 360 -19.61 -4.89 25.14
CA GLN A 360 -19.58 -4.58 23.70
C GLN A 360 -18.85 -3.27 23.45
N LEU A 361 -19.13 -2.25 24.26
CA LEU A 361 -18.45 -0.96 24.17
C LEU A 361 -16.95 -1.09 24.46
N ASP A 362 -16.56 -1.85 25.48
CA ASP A 362 -15.15 -2.13 25.78
C ASP A 362 -14.44 -2.84 24.61
N THR A 363 -15.11 -3.76 23.93
CA THR A 363 -14.59 -4.41 22.73
C THR A 363 -14.41 -3.42 21.58
N ALA A 364 -15.40 -2.55 21.34
CA ALA A 364 -15.31 -1.52 20.31
C ALA A 364 -14.18 -0.51 20.60
N ILE A 365 -13.98 -0.15 21.88
CA ILE A 365 -12.87 0.72 22.30
C ILE A 365 -11.52 0.02 22.11
N GLU A 366 -11.43 -1.30 22.31
CA GLU A 366 -10.22 -2.07 22.02
C GLU A 366 -9.89 -2.07 20.52
N GLU A 367 -10.88 -2.37 19.68
CA GLU A 367 -10.77 -2.30 18.21
C GLU A 367 -10.32 -0.90 17.76
N PHE A 368 -10.91 0.15 18.35
CA PHE A 368 -10.51 1.53 18.11
C PHE A 368 -9.06 1.79 18.51
N THR A 369 -8.67 1.37 19.71
CA THR A 369 -7.34 1.64 20.26
C THR A 369 -6.25 1.01 19.41
N LEU A 370 -6.42 -0.25 19.00
CA LEU A 370 -5.46 -0.99 18.18
C LEU A 370 -5.38 -0.45 16.75
N SER A 371 -6.53 -0.25 16.08
CA SER A 371 -6.59 0.33 14.74
C SER A 371 -6.07 1.76 14.68
N CYS A 372 -6.40 2.59 15.69
CA CYS A 372 -5.85 3.93 15.82
C CYS A 372 -4.32 3.89 15.98
N ALA A 373 -3.78 2.94 16.74
CA ALA A 373 -2.33 2.80 16.89
C ALA A 373 -1.66 2.40 15.57
N GLY A 374 -2.23 1.43 14.85
CA GLY A 374 -1.77 1.01 13.52
C GLY A 374 -1.75 2.17 12.51
N TYR A 375 -2.87 2.88 12.33
CA TYR A 375 -2.94 4.01 11.40
C TYR A 375 -2.09 5.20 11.85
N THR A 376 -1.93 5.44 13.15
CA THR A 376 -1.01 6.45 13.69
C THR A 376 0.42 6.21 13.22
N VAL A 377 0.91 4.98 13.37
CA VAL A 377 2.27 4.61 12.97
C VAL A 377 2.38 4.57 11.44
N ALA A 378 1.45 3.92 10.74
CA ALA A 378 1.52 3.78 9.28
C ALA A 378 1.49 5.13 8.57
N THR A 379 0.57 6.03 8.96
CA THR A 379 0.46 7.34 8.30
C THR A 379 1.65 8.25 8.58
N TYR A 380 2.25 8.14 9.76
CA TYR A 380 3.52 8.81 10.06
C TYR A 380 4.65 8.28 9.19
N VAL A 381 4.87 6.95 9.18
CA VAL A 381 5.98 6.33 8.42
C VAL A 381 5.85 6.61 6.93
N LEU A 382 4.64 6.47 6.37
CA LEU A 382 4.36 6.72 4.95
C LEU A 382 4.25 8.21 4.60
N GLY A 383 4.18 9.10 5.59
CA GLY A 383 4.00 10.53 5.36
C GLY A 383 2.69 10.85 4.63
N ILE A 384 1.60 10.20 5.02
CA ILE A 384 0.29 10.39 4.41
C ILE A 384 -0.28 11.74 4.88
N GLY A 385 -0.50 12.66 3.95
CA GLY A 385 -0.99 14.00 4.24
C GLY A 385 -2.50 14.18 4.08
N ASP A 386 -2.96 15.42 4.27
CA ASP A 386 -4.36 15.83 4.06
C ASP A 386 -5.32 15.01 4.97
N ARG A 387 -4.87 14.75 6.20
CA ARG A 387 -5.61 13.92 7.18
C ARG A 387 -6.57 14.78 7.99
N HIS A 388 -7.81 14.87 7.53
CA HIS A 388 -8.93 15.52 8.20
C HIS A 388 -10.08 14.54 8.46
N ASN A 389 -11.11 15.00 9.19
CA ASN A 389 -12.24 14.19 9.63
C ASN A 389 -13.13 13.62 8.50
N ASP A 390 -13.03 14.12 7.27
CA ASP A 390 -13.67 13.48 6.09
C ASP A 390 -12.86 12.29 5.55
N ASN A 391 -11.55 12.28 5.76
CA ASN A 391 -10.63 11.25 5.25
C ASN A 391 -10.29 10.18 6.28
N ILE A 392 -10.96 10.21 7.43
CA ILE A 392 -10.87 9.21 8.49
C ILE A 392 -12.28 8.69 8.74
N MET A 393 -12.40 7.37 8.79
CA MET A 393 -13.66 6.67 8.98
C MET A 393 -13.59 5.79 10.23
N LEU A 394 -14.75 5.59 10.83
CA LEU A 394 -14.94 4.75 12.00
C LEU A 394 -16.08 3.76 11.73
N LYS A 395 -15.80 2.47 11.95
CA LYS A 395 -16.81 1.41 11.89
C LYS A 395 -17.63 1.37 13.17
N GLU A 396 -18.86 0.90 13.07
CA GLU A 396 -19.74 0.64 14.23
C GLU A 396 -19.09 -0.33 15.22
N THR A 397 -18.22 -1.23 14.73
CA THR A 397 -17.42 -2.17 15.53
C THR A 397 -16.23 -1.53 16.26
N GLY A 398 -15.98 -0.22 16.11
CA GLY A 398 -14.86 0.48 16.73
C GLY A 398 -13.61 0.63 15.86
N GLN A 399 -13.45 -0.17 14.81
CA GLN A 399 -12.26 -0.12 13.95
C GLN A 399 -12.16 1.21 13.17
N LEU A 400 -11.06 1.93 13.37
CA LEU A 400 -10.69 3.17 12.68
C LEU A 400 -9.93 2.84 11.39
N PHE A 401 -10.18 3.59 10.31
CA PHE A 401 -9.39 3.47 9.10
C PHE A 401 -9.32 4.78 8.30
N HIS A 402 -8.26 4.94 7.52
CA HIS A 402 -8.03 6.13 6.70
C HIS A 402 -8.41 5.86 5.25
N ILE A 403 -8.92 6.89 4.55
CA ILE A 403 -9.30 6.82 3.14
C ILE A 403 -8.67 7.96 2.33
N ASP A 404 -8.67 7.86 1.00
CA ASP A 404 -8.19 8.89 0.07
C ASP A 404 -6.69 9.21 0.25
N PHE A 405 -5.81 8.41 -0.36
CA PHE A 405 -4.37 8.46 -0.14
C PHE A 405 -3.60 9.27 -1.21
N GLY A 406 -4.22 10.31 -1.78
CA GLY A 406 -3.66 11.08 -2.90
C GLY A 406 -2.34 11.83 -2.65
N HIS A 407 -1.76 11.77 -1.44
CA HIS A 407 -0.48 12.40 -1.10
C HIS A 407 0.27 11.57 -0.03
N PHE A 408 1.46 11.08 -0.36
CA PHE A 408 2.34 10.30 0.51
C PHE A 408 3.82 10.73 0.34
N LEU A 409 4.72 10.24 1.20
CA LEU A 409 6.15 10.60 1.27
C LEU A 409 6.42 12.09 1.53
N GLY A 410 5.56 12.76 2.29
CA GLY A 410 5.78 14.16 2.65
C GLY A 410 5.50 15.18 1.53
N ASN A 411 4.96 14.73 0.40
CA ASN A 411 4.51 15.59 -0.71
C ASN A 411 3.18 16.30 -0.38
N PHE A 412 3.20 17.11 0.68
CA PHE A 412 2.03 17.78 1.23
C PHE A 412 1.60 18.97 0.37
N LYS A 413 0.28 19.20 0.26
CA LYS A 413 -0.26 20.39 -0.41
C LYS A 413 0.13 21.66 0.35
N SER A 414 0.64 22.66 -0.36
CA SER A 414 0.77 24.04 0.13
C SER A 414 -0.38 24.90 -0.39
N LYS A 415 -0.86 25.84 0.43
CA LYS A 415 -1.79 26.89 -0.01
C LYS A 415 -1.22 28.24 0.42
N LEU A 416 -1.04 29.16 -0.54
CA LEU A 416 -0.45 30.47 -0.33
C LEU A 416 0.94 30.41 0.35
N GLY A 417 1.78 29.45 -0.04
CA GLY A 417 3.14 29.28 0.51
C GLY A 417 3.22 28.61 1.88
N VAL A 418 2.09 28.29 2.52
CA VAL A 418 2.05 27.60 3.82
C VAL A 418 1.72 26.12 3.61
N CYS A 419 2.54 25.22 4.17
CA CYS A 419 2.24 23.79 4.20
C CYS A 419 0.95 23.54 5.00
N ARG A 420 0.01 22.79 4.42
CA ARG A 420 -1.24 22.45 5.10
C ARG A 420 -1.04 21.43 6.22
N GLU A 421 -0.04 20.56 6.08
CA GLU A 421 0.30 19.58 7.10
C GLU A 421 1.20 20.24 8.15
N ARG A 422 0.64 20.46 9.33
CA ARG A 422 1.31 21.17 10.44
C ARG A 422 1.70 20.23 11.57
N VAL A 423 1.22 19.00 11.55
CA VAL A 423 1.37 18.04 12.65
C VAL A 423 1.85 16.71 12.10
N PRO A 424 2.89 16.10 12.70
CA PRO A 424 3.50 14.88 12.18
C PRO A 424 2.60 13.65 12.32
N VAL A 425 1.64 13.65 13.26
CA VAL A 425 0.74 12.53 13.54
C VAL A 425 -0.68 13.07 13.81
N VAL A 426 -1.71 12.41 13.29
CA VAL A 426 -3.10 12.79 13.59
C VAL A 426 -3.59 12.09 14.85
N LEU A 427 -3.36 12.72 15.99
CA LEU A 427 -3.95 12.36 17.28
C LEU A 427 -4.76 13.52 17.82
N THR A 428 -6.04 13.29 18.10
CA THR A 428 -6.95 14.34 18.58
C THR A 428 -7.49 14.03 19.96
N THR A 429 -8.03 15.05 20.64
CA THR A 429 -8.65 14.88 21.94
C THR A 429 -9.89 13.98 21.90
N HIS A 430 -10.54 13.81 20.74
CA HIS A 430 -11.63 12.83 20.60
C HIS A 430 -11.10 11.39 20.66
N PHE A 431 -9.94 11.13 20.03
CA PHE A 431 -9.32 9.81 20.05
C PHE A 431 -8.81 9.49 21.46
N GLU A 432 -8.16 10.45 22.11
CA GLU A 432 -7.76 10.32 23.51
C GLU A 432 -8.95 9.99 24.41
N TYR A 433 -10.09 10.70 24.25
CA TYR A 433 -11.30 10.47 25.03
C TYR A 433 -11.88 9.05 24.85
N ILE A 434 -11.85 8.51 23.62
CA ILE A 434 -12.24 7.11 23.37
C ILE A 434 -11.28 6.15 24.07
N ILE A 435 -9.98 6.34 23.86
CA ILE A 435 -8.94 5.46 24.42
C ILE A 435 -9.00 5.47 25.95
N THR A 436 -9.24 6.61 26.59
CA THR A 436 -9.36 6.70 28.05
C THR A 436 -10.72 6.26 28.60
N LYS A 437 -11.58 5.65 27.76
CA LYS A 437 -12.95 5.23 28.14
C LYS A 437 -13.74 6.38 28.77
N GLY A 438 -13.72 7.54 28.12
CA GLY A 438 -14.36 8.75 28.61
C GLY A 438 -13.64 9.41 29.79
N ASP A 439 -12.30 9.47 29.75
CA ASP A 439 -11.42 10.00 30.80
C ASP A 439 -11.39 9.19 32.12
N THR A 440 -11.90 7.96 32.12
CA THR A 440 -11.94 7.09 33.31
C THR A 440 -10.69 6.21 33.48
N ASP A 441 -9.97 5.91 32.39
CA ASP A 441 -8.79 5.02 32.39
C ASP A 441 -7.59 5.65 31.65
N ARG A 442 -6.76 6.38 32.41
CA ARG A 442 -5.51 6.95 31.88
C ARG A 442 -4.44 5.89 31.57
N ASN A 443 -4.53 4.69 32.16
CA ASN A 443 -3.57 3.62 31.89
C ASN A 443 -3.75 3.07 30.47
N ASN A 444 -4.98 3.06 29.94
CA ASN A 444 -5.20 2.63 28.56
C ASN A 444 -4.53 3.57 27.54
N TYR A 445 -4.43 4.87 27.84
CA TYR A 445 -3.67 5.79 27.00
C TYR A 445 -2.16 5.54 27.03
N LYS A 446 -1.62 5.15 28.20
CA LYS A 446 -0.22 4.71 28.29
C LYS A 446 0.00 3.46 27.44
N ARG A 447 -0.90 2.46 27.55
CA ARG A 447 -0.85 1.23 26.74
C ARG A 447 -0.89 1.54 25.24
N PHE A 448 -1.75 2.46 24.81
CA PHE A 448 -1.81 2.93 23.42
C PHE A 448 -0.46 3.44 22.93
N LYS A 449 0.23 4.31 23.70
CA LYS A 449 1.56 4.80 23.34
C LYS A 449 2.59 3.68 23.25
N ASP A 450 2.56 2.75 24.20
CA ASP A 450 3.47 1.59 24.21
C ASP A 450 3.27 0.72 22.96
N VAL A 451 2.02 0.50 22.54
CA VAL A 451 1.68 -0.22 21.30
C VAL A 451 2.20 0.55 20.08
N CYS A 452 1.99 1.87 20.00
CA CYS A 452 2.51 2.70 18.91
C CYS A 452 4.04 2.60 18.78
N ILE A 453 4.77 2.65 19.91
CA ILE A 453 6.24 2.54 19.92
C ILE A 453 6.67 1.15 19.44
N ARG A 454 6.05 0.08 19.94
CA ARG A 454 6.35 -1.29 19.50
C ARG A 454 6.10 -1.48 18.00
N ALA A 455 4.96 -0.99 17.51
CA ALA A 455 4.60 -1.06 16.09
C ALA A 455 5.57 -0.25 15.21
N TYR A 456 5.98 0.94 15.65
CA TYR A 456 6.99 1.75 14.96
C TYR A 456 8.33 1.02 14.86
N LEU A 457 8.83 0.47 15.97
CA LEU A 457 10.10 -0.26 15.99
C LEU A 457 10.06 -1.53 15.13
N ALA A 458 8.95 -2.25 15.12
CA ALA A 458 8.74 -3.40 14.23
C ALA A 458 8.90 -3.02 12.74
N LEU A 459 8.27 -1.92 12.30
CA LEU A 459 8.45 -1.41 10.94
C LEU A 459 9.89 -0.96 10.69
N ARG A 460 10.51 -0.31 11.67
CA ARG A 460 11.88 0.20 11.56
C ARG A 460 12.90 -0.93 11.34
N ARG A 461 12.75 -2.07 12.03
CA ARG A 461 13.60 -3.26 11.80
C ARG A 461 13.45 -3.85 10.40
N ARG A 462 12.28 -3.68 9.78
CA ARG A 462 11.99 -4.07 8.39
C ARG A 462 12.05 -2.88 7.42
N GLY A 463 12.70 -1.78 7.80
CA GLY A 463 12.74 -0.55 7.01
C GLY A 463 13.34 -0.73 5.60
N GLN A 464 14.28 -1.66 5.45
CA GLN A 464 14.84 -2.00 4.13
C GLN A 464 13.78 -2.53 3.17
N LEU A 465 12.97 -3.49 3.61
CA LEU A 465 11.89 -4.02 2.80
C LEU A 465 10.96 -2.89 2.32
N LEU A 466 10.54 -2.01 3.24
CA LEU A 466 9.66 -0.88 2.90
C LEU A 466 10.30 0.03 1.85
N ILE A 467 11.58 0.38 2.02
CA ILE A 467 12.33 1.21 1.07
C ILE A 467 12.45 0.52 -0.29
N ARG A 468 12.76 -0.79 -0.33
CA ARG A 468 12.86 -1.56 -1.58
C ARG A 468 11.54 -1.60 -2.34
N LEU A 469 10.43 -1.79 -1.64
CA LEU A 469 9.11 -1.79 -2.27
C LEU A 469 8.78 -0.45 -2.92
N PHE A 470 9.14 0.67 -2.29
CA PHE A 470 8.99 2.00 -2.92
C PHE A 470 9.99 2.22 -4.06
N MET A 471 11.23 1.76 -3.93
CA MET A 471 12.25 1.88 -4.97
C MET A 471 11.84 1.17 -6.27
N MET A 472 11.24 -0.01 -6.16
CA MET A 472 10.69 -0.75 -7.31
C MET A 472 9.52 -0.03 -7.99
N MET A 473 8.87 0.90 -7.30
CA MET A 473 7.75 1.68 -7.82
C MET A 473 8.18 2.98 -8.53
N LEU A 474 9.47 3.33 -8.57
CA LEU A 474 9.95 4.53 -9.28
C LEU A 474 9.58 4.54 -10.78
N THR A 475 9.43 3.37 -11.42
CA THR A 475 9.01 3.25 -12.83
C THR A 475 7.49 3.28 -13.04
N SER A 476 6.69 3.38 -11.97
CA SER A 476 5.23 3.46 -12.06
C SER A 476 4.76 4.78 -12.68
N GLY A 477 5.59 5.83 -12.64
CA GLY A 477 5.20 7.18 -13.07
C GLY A 477 4.21 7.85 -12.10
N ILE A 478 4.16 7.42 -10.84
CA ILE A 478 3.47 8.14 -9.77
C ILE A 478 4.22 9.45 -9.49
N PRO A 479 3.59 10.64 -9.59
CA PRO A 479 4.30 11.92 -9.51
C PRO A 479 5.07 12.14 -8.19
N GLN A 480 4.54 11.64 -7.07
CA GLN A 480 5.13 11.77 -5.73
C GLN A 480 6.31 10.80 -5.49
N LEU A 481 6.56 9.87 -6.42
CA LEU A 481 7.58 8.85 -6.32
C LEU A 481 8.30 8.75 -7.67
N SER A 482 9.19 9.71 -7.91
CA SER A 482 9.87 9.89 -9.19
C SER A 482 11.39 9.83 -9.08
N ARG A 483 11.93 10.04 -7.87
CA ARG A 483 13.36 10.09 -7.59
C ARG A 483 13.69 9.24 -6.38
N ILE A 484 14.91 8.72 -6.38
CA ILE A 484 15.47 7.99 -5.22
C ILE A 484 15.45 8.88 -3.97
N SER A 485 15.68 10.19 -4.13
CA SER A 485 15.61 11.17 -3.04
C SER A 485 14.24 11.26 -2.37
N ASP A 486 13.15 10.85 -3.03
CA ASP A 486 11.82 10.84 -2.42
C ASP A 486 11.74 9.80 -1.28
N LEU A 487 12.61 8.77 -1.32
CA LEU A 487 12.73 7.73 -0.29
C LEU A 487 13.48 8.21 0.96
N ASP A 488 14.22 9.33 0.88
CA ASP A 488 14.90 9.90 2.04
C ASP A 488 13.89 10.29 3.14
N TYR A 489 12.64 10.58 2.78
CA TYR A 489 11.58 10.83 3.75
C TYR A 489 11.38 9.63 4.68
N ILE A 490 11.23 8.42 4.14
CA ILE A 490 11.07 7.20 4.96
C ILE A 490 12.35 6.92 5.74
N LYS A 491 13.50 7.02 5.08
CA LYS A 491 14.80 6.61 5.63
C LYS A 491 15.32 7.54 6.72
N LYS A 492 15.25 8.86 6.50
CA LYS A 492 15.93 9.88 7.32
C LYS A 492 14.96 10.65 8.20
N GLU A 493 13.74 10.91 7.74
CA GLU A 493 12.78 11.77 8.46
C GLU A 493 11.85 10.98 9.40
N THR A 494 11.43 9.77 9.01
CA THR A 494 10.43 9.00 9.80
C THR A 494 11.02 7.79 10.51
N LEU A 495 11.59 6.82 9.79
CA LEU A 495 12.21 5.64 10.40
C LEU A 495 13.59 5.93 11.00
N VAL A 496 14.17 7.11 10.69
CA VAL A 496 15.47 7.58 11.21
C VAL A 496 16.51 6.46 11.28
N LEU A 497 16.72 5.76 10.16
CA LEU A 497 17.45 4.50 10.11
C LEU A 497 18.92 4.61 10.59
N HIS A 498 19.46 5.83 10.59
CA HIS A 498 20.80 6.18 11.06
C HIS A 498 20.93 6.26 12.60
N LEU A 499 19.82 6.33 13.34
CA LEU A 499 19.83 6.38 14.81
C LEU A 499 19.80 4.99 15.43
N THR A 500 20.16 4.86 16.71
CA THR A 500 19.93 3.62 17.46
C THR A 500 18.44 3.36 17.69
N GLU A 501 18.07 2.13 18.06
CA GLU A 501 16.67 1.77 18.32
C GLU A 501 16.05 2.63 19.44
N ASP A 502 16.79 2.88 20.53
CA ASP A 502 16.36 3.71 21.66
C ASP A 502 16.22 5.20 21.29
N GLU A 503 17.10 5.72 20.45
CA GLU A 503 16.99 7.09 19.93
C GLU A 503 15.80 7.24 18.98
N ALA A 504 15.56 6.25 18.12
CA ALA A 504 14.42 6.23 17.22
C ALA A 504 13.09 6.15 17.99
N ALA A 505 13.01 5.33 19.04
CA ALA A 505 11.84 5.25 19.91
C ALA A 505 11.54 6.62 20.56
N ARG A 506 12.57 7.28 21.13
CA ARG A 506 12.44 8.63 21.70
C ARG A 506 12.07 9.68 20.66
N HIS A 507 12.60 9.57 19.45
CA HIS A 507 12.25 10.44 18.34
C HIS A 507 10.74 10.33 18.03
N PHE A 508 10.24 9.11 17.84
CA PHE A 508 8.82 8.89 17.54
C PHE A 508 7.91 9.30 18.71
N GLU A 509 8.28 8.99 19.95
CA GLU A 509 7.53 9.42 21.14
C GLU A 509 7.40 10.95 21.21
N LYS A 510 8.48 11.68 20.89
CA LYS A 510 8.44 13.15 20.80
C LYS A 510 7.44 13.62 19.76
N LYS A 511 7.40 13.02 18.57
CA LYS A 511 6.44 13.35 17.49
C LYS A 511 4.99 13.09 17.90
N MET A 512 4.72 12.02 18.63
CA MET A 512 3.38 11.77 19.19
C MET A 512 2.99 12.85 20.20
N ASN A 513 3.89 13.21 21.11
CA ASN A 513 3.63 14.23 22.15
C ASN A 513 3.43 15.65 21.59
N GLU A 514 4.12 16.00 20.51
CA GLU A 514 3.93 17.26 19.77
C GLU A 514 2.51 17.36 19.18
N SER A 515 1.95 16.22 18.75
CA SER A 515 0.68 16.17 18.03
C SER A 515 -0.54 16.43 18.92
N ILE A 516 -0.52 15.91 20.15
CA ILE A 516 -1.62 16.05 21.13
C ILE A 516 -1.78 17.50 21.59
N LYS A 517 -0.67 18.24 21.71
CA LYS A 517 -0.65 19.63 22.18
C LYS A 517 -1.10 20.63 21.11
N SER A 518 -1.26 20.20 19.85
CA SER A 518 -1.52 21.10 18.74
C SER A 518 -2.99 21.51 18.64
N MET A 519 -3.26 22.79 18.91
CA MET A 519 -4.56 23.41 18.64
C MET A 519 -4.84 23.55 17.13
N ALA A 520 -3.81 23.43 16.29
CA ALA A 520 -3.92 23.58 14.84
C ALA A 520 -4.70 22.43 14.18
N THR A 521 -4.62 21.20 14.71
CA THR A 521 -5.40 20.06 14.20
C THR A 521 -6.90 20.31 14.37
N LYS A 522 -7.31 20.81 15.54
CA LYS A 522 -8.71 21.16 15.84
C LYS A 522 -9.24 22.27 14.93
N ILE A 523 -8.42 23.31 14.71
CA ILE A 523 -8.79 24.44 13.85
C ILE A 523 -8.85 24.00 12.38
N ASN A 524 -7.92 23.20 11.88
CA ASN A 524 -7.97 22.66 10.51
C ASN A 524 -9.22 21.78 10.30
N TRP A 525 -9.56 20.90 11.24
CA TRP A 525 -10.76 20.06 11.17
C TRP A 525 -12.05 20.89 11.19
N ALA A 526 -12.11 21.93 12.02
CA ALA A 526 -13.23 22.86 12.06
C ALA A 526 -13.36 23.63 10.74
N ILE A 527 -12.27 24.22 10.22
CA ILE A 527 -12.29 24.98 8.96
C ILE A 527 -12.72 24.10 7.77
N HIS A 528 -12.25 22.86 7.70
CA HIS A 528 -12.68 21.91 6.66
C HIS A 528 -14.16 21.56 6.78
N SER A 529 -14.65 21.29 8.00
CA SER A 529 -16.07 21.01 8.25
C SER A 529 -16.98 22.20 7.88
N PHE A 530 -16.53 23.43 8.13
CA PHE A 530 -17.24 24.66 7.75
C PHE A 530 -17.22 24.94 6.25
N ALA A 531 -16.21 24.49 5.51
CA ALA A 531 -16.12 24.69 4.06
C ALA A 531 -16.97 23.70 3.24
N HIS A 532 -17.44 22.61 3.87
CA HIS A 532 -18.28 21.56 3.26
C HIS A 532 -19.77 21.63 3.65
N ASN A 533 -20.14 22.52 4.58
CA ASN A 533 -21.53 22.99 4.75
C ASN A 533 -21.81 24.12 3.76
#